data_AF-A0A392P3H5-F1
#
_entry.id   AF-A0A392P3H5-F1
#
_cell.length_a   1.000
_cell.length_b   1.000
_cell.length_c   1.000
_cell.angle_alpha   90.00
_cell.angle_beta   90.00
_cell.angle_gamma   90.00
#
_symmetry.space_group_name_H-M   'P 1'
#
loop_
_entity.id
_entity.type
_entity.pdbx_description
1 polymer ?
#
loop_
_entity_poly.entity_id
_entity_poly.type
_entity_poly.pdbx_seq_one_letter_code
_entity_poly.pdbx_strand_id
1 'polypeptide(L)'
;MGGNPINVCVKTITIGSICATAGYGKTLEIKCPDGKTFSQIAFASYGNPQGKCGSFQVGVWESSDSASVIENACIGKQSCSVNVTSSTFKINNQGGNDGQLAVQLLCDGSDPEIGRVQKVKNHEKLSLNESGPESEL
;
A
#
# COMPACT_ATOMS: atom_id res chain seq x y z
N MET A 1 -12.70 -28.32 -41.99
CA MET A 1 -13.46 -28.23 -40.72
C MET A 1 -12.52 -27.66 -39.66
N GLY A 2 -12.45 -26.33 -39.55
CA GLY A 2 -11.62 -25.63 -38.56
C GLY A 2 -12.50 -25.22 -37.38
N GLY A 3 -12.24 -25.79 -36.21
CA GLY A 3 -13.02 -25.54 -34.99
C GLY A 3 -12.77 -24.15 -34.43
N ASN A 4 -13.83 -23.44 -34.07
CA ASN A 4 -13.80 -22.18 -33.34
C ASN A 4 -13.58 -22.47 -31.84
N PRO A 5 -12.44 -22.06 -31.23
CA PRO A 5 -12.23 -22.29 -29.81
C PRO A 5 -12.95 -21.20 -28.99
N ILE A 6 -14.23 -21.43 -28.66
CA ILE A 6 -14.99 -20.59 -27.71
C ILE A 6 -15.06 -21.29 -26.34
N ASN A 7 -13.90 -21.52 -25.71
CA ASN A 7 -13.86 -21.85 -24.26
C ASN A 7 -12.50 -21.52 -23.60
N VAL A 8 -11.69 -20.64 -24.19
CA VAL A 8 -10.49 -20.15 -23.51
C VAL A 8 -10.84 -18.85 -22.78
N CYS A 9 -11.08 -18.95 -21.47
CA CYS A 9 -11.15 -17.76 -20.63
C CYS A 9 -9.71 -17.28 -20.44
N VAL A 10 -9.26 -16.38 -21.31
CA VAL A 10 -8.02 -15.64 -21.09
C VAL A 10 -8.23 -14.73 -19.88
N LYS A 11 -7.92 -15.24 -18.70
CA LYS A 11 -7.85 -14.43 -17.48
C LYS A 11 -6.64 -13.54 -17.62
N THR A 12 -6.82 -12.35 -18.17
CA THR A 12 -5.78 -11.34 -18.22
C THR A 12 -5.31 -11.05 -16.79
N ILE A 13 -4.01 -11.12 -16.53
CA ILE A 13 -3.40 -10.71 -15.25
C ILE A 13 -3.60 -9.20 -15.14
N THR A 14 -4.78 -8.82 -14.70
CA THR A 14 -5.12 -7.41 -14.48
C THR A 14 -4.52 -7.06 -13.13
N ILE A 15 -3.39 -6.33 -13.16
CA ILE A 15 -2.84 -5.70 -11.96
C ILE A 15 -3.93 -4.75 -11.45
N GLY A 16 -4.54 -5.10 -10.32
CA GLY A 16 -5.66 -4.35 -9.77
C GLY A 16 -5.14 -3.38 -8.71
N SER A 17 -5.19 -2.08 -8.98
CA SER A 17 -4.91 -1.07 -7.95
C SER A 17 -6.12 -0.94 -7.05
N ILE A 18 -5.92 -1.16 -5.74
CA ILE A 18 -6.94 -0.93 -4.73
C ILE A 18 -6.44 0.04 -3.66
N CYS A 19 -7.36 0.74 -3.03
CA CYS A 19 -7.07 1.84 -2.15
C CYS A 19 -8.04 1.84 -0.98
N ALA A 20 -7.58 2.33 0.15
CA ALA A 20 -8.41 2.51 1.32
C ALA A 20 -7.87 3.66 2.17
N THR A 21 -8.76 4.27 2.94
CA THR A 21 -8.40 5.31 3.89
C THR A 21 -9.11 5.07 5.22
N ALA A 22 -8.45 5.32 6.34
CA ALA A 22 -9.05 5.20 7.66
C ALA A 22 -8.49 6.28 8.60
N GLY A 23 -9.38 6.91 9.37
CA GLY A 23 -9.00 7.90 10.39
C GLY A 23 -8.45 7.26 11.66
N TYR A 24 -7.87 8.09 12.53
CA TYR A 24 -7.37 7.69 13.84
C TYR A 24 -8.40 6.88 14.65
N GLY A 25 -7.93 5.83 15.31
CA GLY A 25 -8.75 4.93 16.13
C GLY A 25 -9.65 3.99 15.32
N LYS A 26 -9.53 3.96 13.98
CA LYS A 26 -10.24 3.00 13.11
C LYS A 26 -9.29 1.92 12.61
N THR A 27 -9.85 0.80 12.20
CA THR A 27 -9.11 -0.27 11.53
C THR A 27 -9.30 -0.11 10.03
N LEU A 28 -8.21 0.02 9.30
CA LEU A 28 -8.19 -0.04 7.86
C LEU A 28 -8.22 -1.51 7.44
N GLU A 29 -9.25 -1.95 6.73
CA GLU A 29 -9.33 -3.30 6.18
C GLU A 29 -9.42 -3.24 4.65
N ILE A 30 -8.56 -4.00 3.98
CA ILE A 30 -8.52 -4.04 2.52
C ILE A 30 -8.24 -5.47 2.05
N LYS A 31 -8.96 -5.89 1.01
CA LYS A 31 -8.89 -7.24 0.44
C LYS A 31 -8.75 -7.17 -1.08
N CYS A 32 -7.79 -7.92 -1.61
CA CYS A 32 -7.67 -8.21 -3.03
C CYS A 32 -8.75 -9.19 -3.51
N PRO A 33 -9.14 -9.15 -4.79
CA PRO A 33 -10.01 -10.15 -5.39
C PRO A 33 -9.48 -11.57 -5.16
N ASP A 34 -10.38 -12.55 -5.11
CA ASP A 34 -10.00 -13.94 -4.81
C ASP A 34 -8.96 -14.48 -5.82
N GLY A 35 -7.94 -15.14 -5.30
CA GLY A 35 -6.79 -15.62 -6.09
C GLY A 35 -5.72 -14.57 -6.38
N LYS A 36 -5.81 -13.37 -5.76
CA LYS A 36 -4.79 -12.33 -5.83
C LYS A 36 -4.27 -11.98 -4.44
N THR A 37 -3.05 -11.47 -4.39
CA THR A 37 -2.43 -10.96 -3.17
C THR A 37 -1.83 -9.59 -3.41
N PHE A 38 -1.61 -8.83 -2.35
CA PHE A 38 -0.90 -7.57 -2.45
C PHE A 38 0.55 -7.83 -2.83
N SER A 39 0.97 -7.31 -3.98
CA SER A 39 2.32 -7.49 -4.50
C SER A 39 3.19 -6.27 -4.27
N GLN A 40 2.60 -5.07 -4.33
CA GLN A 40 3.32 -3.81 -4.18
C GLN A 40 2.48 -2.75 -3.47
N ILE A 41 3.16 -1.83 -2.79
CA ILE A 41 2.58 -0.58 -2.31
C ILE A 41 2.77 0.49 -3.38
N ALA A 42 1.65 1.04 -3.88
CA ALA A 42 1.68 2.21 -4.74
C ALA A 42 1.73 3.51 -3.92
N PHE A 43 1.13 3.53 -2.73
CA PHE A 43 1.17 4.67 -1.80
C PHE A 43 0.86 4.20 -0.38
N ALA A 44 1.53 4.73 0.63
CA ALA A 44 1.18 4.51 2.04
C ALA A 44 1.67 5.68 2.88
N SER A 45 0.75 6.44 3.46
CA SER A 45 1.09 7.58 4.33
C SER A 45 0.08 7.72 5.45
N TYR A 46 0.57 7.77 6.69
CA TYR A 46 -0.19 8.07 7.90
C TYR A 46 0.10 9.49 8.34
N GLY A 47 -0.90 10.36 8.29
CA GLY A 47 -0.73 11.77 8.61
C GLY A 47 -1.93 12.59 8.16
N ASN A 48 -1.72 13.56 7.27
CA ASN A 48 -2.83 14.29 6.65
C ASN A 48 -2.87 14.14 5.12
N PRO A 49 -2.99 12.91 4.59
CA PRO A 49 -2.93 12.65 3.17
C PRO A 49 -4.01 13.44 2.41
N GLN A 50 -3.60 14.04 1.29
CA GLN A 50 -4.47 14.82 0.42
C GLN A 50 -4.82 14.02 -0.85
N GLY A 51 -5.88 14.44 -1.53
CA GLY A 51 -6.33 13.80 -2.75
C GLY A 51 -7.23 12.60 -2.52
N LYS A 52 -7.25 11.67 -3.48
CA LYS A 52 -8.15 10.52 -3.51
C LYS A 52 -7.46 9.31 -4.10
N CYS A 53 -8.11 8.16 -4.03
CA CYS A 53 -7.65 6.92 -4.67
C CYS A 53 -7.15 7.15 -6.10
N GLY A 54 -5.89 6.75 -6.37
CA GLY A 54 -5.23 6.99 -7.66
C GLY A 54 -4.45 8.30 -7.76
N SER A 55 -4.58 9.20 -6.78
CA SER A 55 -3.92 10.51 -6.75
C SER A 55 -3.67 10.97 -5.31
N PHE A 56 -3.33 10.02 -4.42
CA PHE A 56 -2.96 10.35 -3.05
C PHE A 56 -1.63 11.11 -3.02
N GLN A 57 -1.57 12.08 -2.11
CA GLN A 57 -0.40 12.90 -1.87
C GLN A 57 -0.15 12.99 -0.38
N VAL A 58 1.13 13.08 0.00
CA VAL A 58 1.53 13.33 1.37
C VAL A 58 1.02 14.71 1.81
N GLY A 59 0.56 14.79 3.04
CA GLY A 59 0.04 16.00 3.64
C GLY A 59 1.11 16.92 4.23
N VAL A 60 0.66 17.79 5.13
CA VAL A 60 1.54 18.65 5.95
C VAL A 60 2.49 17.85 6.83
N TRP A 61 2.07 16.65 7.24
CA TRP A 61 2.88 15.74 8.04
C TRP A 61 2.57 14.29 7.69
N GLU A 62 3.56 13.41 7.87
CA GLU A 62 3.41 11.96 7.78
C GLU A 62 4.34 11.20 8.73
N SER A 63 4.02 9.93 9.00
CA SER A 63 4.92 8.99 9.68
C SER A 63 5.88 8.33 8.69
N SER A 64 7.17 8.33 9.01
CA SER A 64 8.21 7.61 8.25
C SER A 64 8.03 6.09 8.28
N ASP A 65 7.37 5.55 9.30
CA ASP A 65 7.09 4.11 9.42
C ASP A 65 5.88 3.67 8.59
N SER A 66 5.12 4.60 8.00
CA SER A 66 3.87 4.30 7.27
C SER A 66 4.03 3.21 6.23
N ALA A 67 5.00 3.36 5.33
CA ALA A 67 5.24 2.40 4.27
C ALA A 67 5.63 1.02 4.82
N SER A 68 6.55 0.97 5.79
CA SER A 68 7.06 -0.28 6.38
C SER A 68 5.97 -1.06 7.12
N VAL A 69 5.09 -0.36 7.85
CA VAL A 69 3.96 -0.98 8.56
C VAL A 69 3.00 -1.64 7.57
N ILE A 70 2.64 -0.90 6.51
CA ILE A 70 1.74 -1.42 5.47
C ILE A 70 2.41 -2.54 4.68
N GLU A 71 3.71 -2.44 4.43
CA GLU A 71 4.46 -3.47 3.69
C GLU A 71 4.40 -4.80 4.43
N ASN A 72 4.77 -4.78 5.70
CA ASN A 72 4.78 -5.97 6.53
C ASN A 72 3.36 -6.50 6.84
N ALA A 73 2.36 -5.62 6.89
CA ALA A 73 0.99 -6.01 7.17
C ALA A 73 0.27 -6.59 5.94
N CYS A 74 0.53 -6.07 4.73
CA CYS A 74 -0.28 -6.34 3.54
C CYS A 74 0.44 -7.15 2.48
N ILE A 75 1.73 -6.94 2.21
CA ILE A 75 2.42 -7.60 1.09
C ILE A 75 2.44 -9.13 1.29
N GLY A 76 2.11 -9.86 0.22
CA GLY A 76 2.01 -11.31 0.20
C GLY A 76 0.74 -11.89 0.82
N LYS A 77 -0.22 -11.05 1.24
CA LYS A 77 -1.52 -11.49 1.77
C LYS A 77 -2.65 -11.11 0.81
N GLN A 78 -3.75 -11.87 0.84
CA GLN A 78 -4.97 -11.53 0.10
C GLN A 78 -5.77 -10.41 0.78
N SER A 79 -5.69 -10.33 2.11
CA SER A 79 -6.34 -9.30 2.91
C SER A 79 -5.45 -8.89 4.06
N CYS A 80 -5.52 -7.63 4.46
CA CYS A 80 -4.83 -7.11 5.62
C CYS A 80 -5.71 -6.13 6.38
N SER A 81 -5.50 -6.07 7.69
CA SER A 81 -6.19 -5.16 8.60
C SER A 81 -5.15 -4.44 9.43
N VAL A 82 -5.16 -3.10 9.40
CA VAL A 82 -4.17 -2.24 10.06
C VAL A 82 -4.90 -1.28 10.99
N ASN A 83 -4.55 -1.30 12.27
CA ASN A 83 -5.08 -0.35 13.23
C ASN A 83 -4.42 1.01 13.05
N VAL A 84 -5.23 2.05 12.86
CA VAL A 84 -4.75 3.42 12.67
C VAL A 84 -4.56 4.06 14.03
N THR A 85 -3.42 3.79 14.65
CA THR A 85 -3.04 4.34 15.96
C THR A 85 -1.59 4.81 15.97
N SER A 86 -1.29 5.74 16.88
CA SER A 86 0.07 6.26 17.08
C SER A 86 1.06 5.15 17.45
N SER A 87 0.61 4.11 18.16
CA SER A 87 1.42 2.92 18.48
C SER A 87 1.81 2.12 17.23
N THR A 88 0.88 1.91 16.31
CA THR A 88 1.14 1.15 15.07
C THR A 88 2.10 1.88 14.15
N PHE A 89 1.97 3.20 14.04
CA PHE A 89 2.82 4.05 13.20
C PHE A 89 4.00 4.68 13.95
N LYS A 90 4.29 4.20 15.16
CA LYS A 90 5.37 4.65 16.07
C LYS A 90 5.47 6.17 16.23
N ILE A 91 4.34 6.86 16.17
CA ILE A 91 4.26 8.29 16.41
C ILE A 91 4.26 8.52 17.92
N ASN A 92 5.32 9.16 18.41
CA ASN A 92 5.46 9.57 19.81
C ASN A 92 5.03 11.04 20.05
N ASN A 93 4.79 11.79 18.97
CA ASN A 93 4.52 13.22 19.04
C ASN A 93 3.00 13.49 19.17
N GLN A 94 2.63 14.49 19.97
CA GLN A 94 1.24 14.75 20.42
C GLN A 94 0.24 15.13 19.30
N GLY A 95 0.66 15.21 18.03
CA GLY A 95 -0.18 15.52 16.86
C GLY A 95 -0.76 14.30 16.12
N GLY A 96 -0.41 13.07 16.51
CA GLY A 96 -0.80 11.85 15.79
C GLY A 96 -2.29 11.49 15.85
N ASN A 97 -3.11 12.15 16.68
CA ASN A 97 -4.47 11.71 17.01
C ASN A 97 -5.55 12.21 16.04
N ASP A 98 -5.21 13.16 15.16
CA ASP A 98 -6.09 13.63 14.07
C ASP A 98 -5.63 13.09 12.71
N GLY A 99 -4.73 12.09 12.74
CA GLY A 99 -4.16 11.49 11.56
C GLY A 99 -5.14 10.59 10.81
N GLN A 100 -4.95 10.51 9.50
CA GLN A 100 -5.60 9.55 8.62
C GLN A 100 -4.52 8.74 7.90
N LEU A 101 -4.75 7.44 7.83
CA LEU A 101 -3.97 6.53 7.00
C LEU A 101 -4.60 6.48 5.61
N ALA A 102 -3.81 6.76 4.57
CA ALA A 102 -4.17 6.49 3.19
C ALA A 102 -3.20 5.47 2.59
N VAL A 103 -3.75 4.42 1.99
CA VAL A 103 -2.97 3.41 1.30
C VAL A 103 -3.52 3.16 -0.10
N GLN A 104 -2.60 2.82 -0.98
CA GLN A 104 -2.87 2.32 -2.31
C GLN A 104 -1.92 1.16 -2.56
N LEU A 105 -2.51 0.02 -2.91
CA LEU A 105 -1.82 -1.25 -3.06
C LEU A 105 -2.14 -1.82 -4.44
N LEU A 106 -1.18 -2.57 -4.99
CA LEU A 106 -1.38 -3.33 -6.21
C LEU A 106 -1.63 -4.79 -5.85
N CYS A 107 -2.77 -5.29 -6.29
CA CYS A 107 -3.09 -6.71 -6.27
C CYS A 107 -2.50 -7.37 -7.51
N ASP A 108 -1.66 -8.37 -7.29
CA ASP A 108 -1.18 -9.26 -8.33
C ASP A 108 -1.71 -10.68 -8.11
N GLY A 109 -1.98 -11.37 -9.21
CA GLY A 109 -2.44 -12.74 -9.20
C GLY A 109 -1.40 -13.62 -9.87
N SER A 110 -0.65 -14.38 -9.07
CA SER A 110 -0.22 -15.68 -9.56
C SER A 110 -1.48 -16.53 -9.66
N ASP A 111 -2.04 -16.66 -10.85
CA ASP A 111 -2.89 -17.82 -11.12
C ASP A 111 -2.09 -19.07 -10.67
N PRO A 112 -2.66 -19.97 -9.86
CA PRO A 112 -1.92 -21.09 -9.28
C PRO A 112 -1.31 -22.05 -10.33
N GLU A 113 -1.58 -21.89 -11.63
CA GLU A 113 -0.94 -22.67 -12.70
C GLU A 113 0.23 -21.99 -13.41
N ILE A 114 0.47 -20.68 -13.31
CA ILE A 114 1.52 -20.04 -14.14
C ILE A 114 2.28 -18.95 -13.39
N GLY A 115 3.53 -19.26 -13.04
CA GLY A 115 4.61 -18.27 -13.12
C GLY A 115 5.13 -17.72 -11.80
N ARG A 116 6.08 -18.44 -11.20
CA ARG A 116 7.24 -17.78 -10.58
C ARG A 116 7.90 -16.89 -11.65
N VAL A 117 7.74 -15.58 -11.58
CA VAL A 117 8.59 -14.63 -12.31
C VAL A 117 9.00 -13.50 -11.36
N GLN A 118 10.25 -13.11 -11.51
CA GLN A 118 11.18 -12.47 -10.59
C GLN A 118 10.62 -11.57 -9.46
N LYS A 119 11.04 -11.94 -8.24
CA LYS A 119 11.30 -11.03 -7.12
C LYS A 119 12.41 -10.05 -7.51
N VAL A 120 12.09 -9.01 -8.29
CA VAL A 120 12.96 -7.84 -8.41
C VAL A 120 12.81 -7.02 -7.14
N LYS A 121 13.71 -7.26 -6.18
CA LYS A 121 13.99 -6.30 -5.11
C LYS A 121 14.66 -5.08 -5.77
N ASN A 122 13.89 -4.23 -6.44
CA ASN A 122 14.29 -2.83 -6.60
C ASN A 122 13.70 -2.10 -5.40
N HIS A 123 14.41 -2.19 -4.28
CA HIS A 123 14.24 -1.26 -3.18
C HIS A 123 14.77 0.08 -3.71
N GLU A 124 13.94 0.79 -4.49
CA GLU A 124 14.17 2.18 -4.82
C GLU A 124 14.07 2.95 -3.51
N LYS A 125 15.23 3.03 -2.89
CA LYS A 125 15.62 3.95 -1.84
C LYS A 125 15.02 5.30 -2.21
N LEU A 126 13.89 5.67 -1.61
CA LEU A 126 13.46 7.05 -1.59
C LEU A 126 14.42 7.78 -0.65
N SER A 127 15.53 8.16 -1.25
CA SER A 127 16.48 9.08 -0.67
C SER A 127 15.75 10.41 -0.58
N LEU A 128 15.28 10.76 0.61
CA LEU A 128 15.16 12.18 0.96
C LEU A 128 16.52 12.54 1.57
N ASN A 129 17.37 13.02 0.67
CA ASN A 129 18.54 13.80 0.95
C ASN A 129 18.17 15.07 1.74
N GLU A 130 19.12 15.46 2.57
CA GLU A 130 19.03 16.44 3.64
C GLU A 130 18.84 17.87 3.16
N SER A 131 18.16 18.70 3.96
CA SER A 131 18.30 20.16 4.02
C SER A 131 17.82 20.63 5.40
N GLY A 132 18.74 21.19 6.21
CA GLY A 132 18.60 21.52 7.65
C GLY A 132 17.69 22.72 7.99
N PRO A 133 18.04 23.64 8.93
CA PRO A 133 19.35 23.90 9.52
C PRO A 133 19.44 23.64 11.04
N GLU A 134 20.69 23.59 11.50
CA GLU A 134 21.06 23.88 12.88
C GLU A 134 20.43 25.19 13.36
N SER A 135 20.01 25.23 14.62
CA SER A 135 19.98 26.47 15.38
C SER A 135 20.26 26.13 16.83
N GLU A 136 21.51 26.35 17.20
CA GLU A 136 21.95 26.67 18.55
C GLU A 136 20.99 27.68 19.19
N LEU A 137 20.61 27.46 20.44
CA LEU A 137 20.74 28.43 21.54
C LEU A 137 20.59 27.74 22.90
#